data_AF-A0A8H4T7K2-F1
#
_entry.id   AF-A0A8H4T7K2-F1
#
_cell.length_a   1.000
_cell.length_b   1.000
_cell.length_c   1.000
_cell.angle_alpha   90.00
_cell.angle_beta   90.00
_cell.angle_gamma   90.00
#
_symmetry.space_group_name_H-M   'P 1'
#
loop_
_entity.id
_entity.type
_entity.pdbx_description
1 polymer ?
#
loop_
_entity_poly.entity_id
_entity_poly.type
_entity_poly.pdbx_seq_one_letter_code
_entity_poly.pdbx_strand_id
1 'polypeptide(L)'
;MAHAAPGKLFFDPFVGTGSFLIAAAYFGAATFGADIDGRSFKGQHKITKENPMGLLANFQQYGIEDKFVDALMSDLTNTPIRDVPFLDGIICDPPYGIREGLRVLGVREGKSKQPAYKDGVLAHTLVSASIP
;
A
#
# COMPACT_ATOMS: atom_id res chain seq x y z
N MET A 1 15.56 6.83 -18.54
CA MET A 1 14.11 6.50 -18.51
C MET A 1 13.94 5.22 -17.72
N ALA A 2 12.95 5.14 -16.83
CA ALA A 2 12.63 3.92 -16.11
C ALA A 2 11.81 2.99 -17.02
N HIS A 3 12.29 1.77 -17.23
CA HIS A 3 11.61 0.77 -18.05
C HIS A 3 11.22 -0.40 -17.15
N ALA A 4 9.92 -0.70 -17.07
CA ALA A 4 9.44 -1.89 -16.36
C ALA A 4 9.95 -3.15 -17.05
N ALA A 5 10.52 -4.07 -16.28
CA ALA A 5 11.10 -5.32 -16.76
C ALA A 5 11.24 -6.32 -15.59
N PRO A 6 11.41 -7.62 -15.87
CA PRO A 6 11.76 -8.61 -14.84
C PRO A 6 12.99 -8.18 -14.02
N GLY A 7 12.92 -8.41 -12.71
CA GLY A 7 14.01 -8.07 -11.77
C GLY A 7 14.05 -6.62 -11.32
N LYS A 8 13.08 -5.78 -11.73
CA LYS A 8 12.98 -4.38 -11.31
C LYS A 8 11.88 -4.15 -10.29
N LEU A 9 12.07 -3.14 -9.45
CA LEU A 9 11.12 -2.72 -8.42
C LEU A 9 10.56 -1.33 -8.72
N PHE A 10 9.24 -1.26 -8.88
CA PHE A 10 8.51 -0.02 -9.16
C PHE A 10 7.61 0.38 -7.99
N PHE A 11 7.48 1.69 -7.80
CA PHE A 11 6.70 2.28 -6.73
C PHE A 11 5.69 3.32 -7.25
N ASP A 12 4.46 3.28 -6.72
CA ASP A 12 3.45 4.30 -6.93
C ASP A 12 3.07 4.98 -5.59
N PRO A 13 3.49 6.23 -5.33
CA PRO A 13 3.13 6.96 -4.10
C PRO A 13 1.66 7.41 -4.01
N PHE A 14 0.86 7.21 -5.05
CA PHE A 14 -0.56 7.56 -5.13
C PHE A 14 -1.36 6.41 -5.75
N VAL A 15 -1.21 5.22 -5.18
CA VAL A 15 -1.60 3.96 -5.84
C VAL A 15 -3.08 3.86 -6.19
N GLY A 16 -3.99 4.50 -5.43
CA GLY A 16 -5.42 4.41 -5.67
C GLY A 16 -5.91 2.96 -5.74
N THR A 17 -6.43 2.54 -6.89
CA THR A 17 -6.87 1.16 -7.17
C THR A 17 -5.82 0.30 -7.89
N GLY A 18 -4.62 0.84 -8.17
CA GLY A 18 -3.46 0.08 -8.65
C GLY A 18 -3.24 -0.01 -10.15
N SER A 19 -3.89 0.82 -10.95
CA SER A 19 -3.77 0.76 -12.42
C SER A 19 -2.32 0.87 -12.92
N PHE A 20 -1.52 1.78 -12.37
CA PHE A 20 -0.11 1.93 -12.77
C PHE A 20 0.77 0.77 -12.31
N LEU A 21 0.52 0.21 -11.13
CA LEU A 21 1.24 -0.97 -10.67
C LEU A 21 0.94 -2.17 -11.57
N ILE A 22 -0.33 -2.39 -11.92
CA ILE A 22 -0.72 -3.46 -12.86
C ILE A 22 -0.01 -3.26 -14.21
N ALA A 23 0.06 -2.02 -14.72
CA ALA A 23 0.75 -1.74 -15.97
C ALA A 23 2.24 -2.06 -15.91
N ALA A 24 2.94 -1.70 -14.83
CA ALA A 24 4.36 -2.03 -14.65
C ALA A 24 4.58 -3.54 -14.44
N ALA A 25 3.70 -4.19 -13.67
CA ALA A 25 3.73 -5.62 -13.39
C ALA A 25 3.47 -6.48 -14.62
N TYR A 26 2.64 -6.01 -15.55
CA TYR A 26 2.42 -6.64 -16.86
C TYR A 26 3.73 -6.81 -17.65
N PHE A 27 4.65 -5.86 -17.53
CA PHE A 27 6.00 -5.96 -18.12
C PHE A 27 7.00 -6.73 -17.26
N GLY A 28 6.55 -7.36 -16.17
CA GLY A 28 7.33 -8.25 -15.32
C GLY A 28 8.03 -7.58 -14.12
N ALA A 29 7.84 -6.28 -13.89
CA ALA A 29 8.39 -5.62 -12.71
C ALA A 29 7.65 -6.03 -11.43
N ALA A 30 8.37 -6.12 -10.31
CA ALA A 30 7.77 -6.19 -8.99
C ALA A 30 7.26 -4.79 -8.60
N THR A 31 6.09 -4.72 -7.95
CA THR A 31 5.40 -3.45 -7.72
C THR A 31 4.83 -3.34 -6.33
N PHE A 32 5.00 -2.18 -5.71
CA PHE A 32 4.31 -1.80 -4.47
C PHE A 32 3.83 -0.36 -4.54
N GLY A 33 2.87 0.00 -3.70
CA GLY A 33 2.29 1.33 -3.71
C GLY A 33 2.01 1.90 -2.34
N ALA A 34 1.71 3.19 -2.30
CA ALA A 34 1.22 3.88 -1.12
C ALA A 34 0.04 4.78 -1.47
N ASP A 35 -0.87 4.95 -0.54
CA ASP A 35 -1.91 6.00 -0.60
C ASP A 35 -2.20 6.49 0.81
N ILE A 36 -2.59 7.77 0.94
CA ILE A 36 -3.04 8.32 2.21
C ILE A 36 -4.40 7.73 2.62
N ASP A 37 -5.22 7.35 1.64
CA ASP A 37 -6.52 6.71 1.85
C ASP A 37 -6.47 5.21 1.52
N GLY A 38 -6.28 4.40 2.56
CA GLY A 38 -6.27 2.95 2.42
C GLY A 38 -7.58 2.35 1.88
N ARG A 39 -8.69 3.09 1.81
CA ARG A 39 -9.95 2.58 1.25
C ARG A 39 -9.85 2.30 -0.25
N SER A 40 -9.05 3.10 -0.96
CA SER A 40 -8.89 3.00 -2.42
C SER A 40 -8.32 1.65 -2.84
N PHE A 41 -7.26 1.18 -2.17
CA PHE A 41 -6.63 -0.09 -2.49
C PHE A 41 -7.17 -1.28 -1.69
N LYS A 42 -7.77 -1.06 -0.50
CA LYS A 42 -8.41 -2.15 0.27
C LYS A 42 -9.70 -2.64 -0.35
N GLY A 43 -10.45 -1.75 -1.00
CA GLY A 43 -11.81 -2.02 -1.45
C GLY A 43 -12.84 -1.85 -0.32
N GLN A 44 -14.12 -2.04 -0.67
CA GLN A 44 -15.24 -1.77 0.24
C GLN A 44 -15.55 -2.92 1.21
N HIS A 45 -15.02 -4.11 0.93
CA HIS A 45 -15.34 -5.31 1.68
C HIS A 45 -14.35 -5.57 2.81
N LYS A 46 -14.75 -6.44 3.75
CA LYS A 46 -13.85 -6.94 4.79
C LYS A 46 -12.82 -7.87 4.13
N ILE A 47 -11.54 -7.59 4.36
CA ILE A 47 -10.44 -8.42 3.86
C ILE A 47 -10.47 -9.77 4.59
N THR A 48 -10.66 -10.85 3.85
CA THR A 48 -10.58 -12.26 4.30
C THR A 48 -9.72 -13.07 3.32
N LYS A 49 -9.49 -14.36 3.60
CA LYS A 49 -8.76 -15.24 2.66
C LYS A 49 -9.52 -15.38 1.34
N GLU A 50 -10.85 -15.39 1.40
CA GLU A 50 -11.77 -15.53 0.25
C GLU A 50 -12.02 -14.20 -0.46
N ASN A 51 -11.80 -13.08 0.24
CA ASN A 51 -12.02 -11.74 -0.26
C ASN A 51 -10.77 -10.89 0.00
N PRO A 52 -9.75 -11.01 -0.85
CA PRO A 52 -8.48 -10.32 -0.64
C PRO A 52 -8.65 -8.80 -0.77
N MET A 53 -7.60 -8.09 -0.38
CA MET A 53 -7.46 -6.66 -0.67
C MET A 53 -7.79 -6.37 -2.14
N GLY A 54 -8.58 -5.35 -2.43
CA GLY A 54 -9.00 -5.02 -3.81
C GLY A 54 -7.83 -4.91 -4.79
N LEU A 55 -6.71 -4.35 -4.35
CA LEU A 55 -5.47 -4.31 -5.14
C LEU A 55 -4.96 -5.72 -5.49
N LEU A 56 -4.81 -6.60 -4.50
CA LEU A 56 -4.39 -7.98 -4.72
C LEU A 56 -5.40 -8.74 -5.60
N ALA A 57 -6.70 -8.51 -5.42
CA ALA A 57 -7.73 -9.07 -6.27
C ALA A 57 -7.56 -8.65 -7.73
N ASN A 58 -7.23 -7.37 -8.00
CA ASN A 58 -6.95 -6.91 -9.35
C ASN A 58 -5.74 -7.64 -9.94
N PHE A 59 -4.64 -7.80 -9.19
CA PHE A 59 -3.47 -8.55 -9.67
C PHE A 59 -3.79 -10.02 -9.98
N GLN A 60 -4.59 -10.67 -9.13
CA GLN A 60 -5.07 -12.05 -9.36
C GLN A 60 -5.95 -12.16 -10.60
N GLN A 61 -6.78 -11.15 -10.89
CA GLN A 61 -7.60 -11.13 -12.11
C GLN A 61 -6.76 -11.13 -13.40
N TYR A 62 -5.55 -10.56 -13.35
CA TYR A 62 -4.63 -10.53 -14.48
C TYR A 62 -3.60 -11.68 -14.47
N GLY A 63 -3.60 -12.54 -13.44
CA GLY A 63 -2.65 -13.65 -13.30
C GLY A 63 -1.20 -13.20 -13.12
N ILE A 64 -0.99 -12.05 -12.47
CA ILE A 64 0.32 -11.43 -12.23
C ILE A 64 0.54 -11.16 -10.73
N GLU A 65 -0.17 -11.86 -9.85
CA GLU A 65 -0.09 -11.69 -8.40
C GLU A 65 1.30 -11.94 -7.82
N ASP A 66 2.15 -12.69 -8.52
CA ASP A 66 3.55 -12.90 -8.16
C ASP A 66 4.42 -11.64 -8.32
N LYS A 67 3.90 -10.60 -8.97
CA LYS A 67 4.52 -9.27 -9.11
C LYS A 67 4.02 -8.28 -8.07
N PHE A 68 2.98 -8.61 -7.33
CA PHE A 68 2.48 -7.78 -6.24
C PHE A 68 3.35 -7.92 -5.00
N VAL A 69 3.96 -6.83 -4.54
CA VAL A 69 4.77 -6.81 -3.32
C VAL A 69 3.92 -6.39 -2.12
N ASP A 70 3.38 -5.16 -2.11
CA ASP A 70 2.47 -4.70 -1.05
C ASP A 70 1.79 -3.35 -1.39
N ALA A 71 0.85 -2.91 -0.55
CA ALA A 71 0.32 -1.56 -0.52
C ALA A 71 0.25 -0.99 0.89
N LEU A 72 0.83 0.20 1.06
CA LEU A 72 0.99 0.88 2.34
C LEU A 72 0.00 2.03 2.47
N MET A 73 -0.58 2.20 3.66
CA MET A 73 -1.28 3.44 3.98
C MET A 73 -0.27 4.44 4.51
N SER A 74 0.07 5.45 3.71
CA SER A 74 1.16 6.37 4.01
C SER A 74 0.95 7.75 3.38
N ASP A 75 1.43 8.78 4.08
CA ASP A 75 1.55 10.14 3.59
C ASP A 75 2.90 10.26 2.89
N LEU A 76 2.92 10.78 1.66
CA LEU A 76 4.16 10.98 0.90
C LEU A 76 5.19 11.82 1.68
N THR A 77 4.73 12.80 2.47
CA THR A 77 5.59 13.66 3.29
C THR A 77 6.08 13.00 4.58
N ASN A 78 5.46 11.89 4.99
CA ASN A 78 5.81 11.13 6.18
C ASN A 78 5.76 9.62 5.88
N THR A 79 6.57 9.21 4.91
CA THR A 79 6.60 7.86 4.38
C THR A 79 7.50 6.93 5.20
N PRO A 80 7.11 5.64 5.42
CA PRO A 80 8.00 4.65 6.02
C PRO A 80 9.12 4.19 5.06
N ILE A 81 9.07 4.64 3.80
CA ILE A 81 10.07 4.32 2.78
C ILE A 81 11.36 5.07 3.10
N ARG A 82 12.47 4.34 3.17
CA ARG A 82 13.79 4.94 3.43
C ARG A 82 14.26 5.71 2.20
N ASP A 83 14.88 6.85 2.44
CA ASP A 83 15.53 7.66 1.40
C ASP A 83 16.87 7.04 0.99
N VAL A 84 16.79 5.92 0.26
CA VAL A 84 17.92 5.20 -0.33
C VAL A 84 17.56 4.78 -1.75
N PRO A 85 18.52 4.69 -2.69
CA PRO A 85 18.25 4.41 -4.09
C PRO A 85 18.02 2.91 -4.35
N PHE A 86 16.91 2.37 -3.85
CA PHE A 86 16.55 0.96 -4.05
C PHE A 86 15.46 0.73 -5.11
N LEU A 87 14.87 1.81 -5.63
CA LEU A 87 13.80 1.76 -6.64
C LEU A 87 14.38 1.89 -8.05
N ASP A 88 13.89 1.05 -8.96
CA ASP A 88 14.21 1.16 -10.39
C ASP A 88 13.30 2.15 -11.12
N GLY A 89 12.13 2.47 -10.55
CA GLY A 89 11.18 3.40 -11.12
C GLY A 89 10.09 3.86 -10.14
N ILE A 90 9.64 5.10 -10.35
CA ILE A 90 8.44 5.65 -9.72
C ILE A 90 7.48 6.00 -10.84
N ILE A 91 6.22 5.57 -10.73
CA ILE A 91 5.15 5.87 -11.67
C ILE A 91 3.89 6.19 -10.88
N CYS A 92 3.27 7.34 -11.14
CA CYS A 92 2.07 7.75 -10.45
C CYS A 92 1.36 8.88 -11.18
N ASP A 93 0.09 9.08 -10.82
CA ASP A 93 -0.72 10.22 -11.21
C ASP A 93 -1.10 11.02 -9.96
N PRO A 94 -0.30 12.02 -9.55
CA PRO A 94 -0.57 12.77 -8.32
C PRO A 94 -1.85 13.63 -8.45
N PRO A 95 -2.53 13.93 -7.34
CA PRO A 95 -3.77 14.70 -7.36
C PRO A 95 -3.58 16.12 -7.93
N TYR A 96 -4.41 16.49 -8.91
CA TYR A 96 -4.31 17.75 -9.68
C TYR A 96 -4.93 19.00 -9.03
N GLY A 97 -4.86 19.13 -7.70
CA GLY A 97 -5.19 20.40 -7.02
C GLY A 97 -6.68 20.73 -6.83
N ILE A 98 -7.61 19.86 -7.25
CA ILE A 98 -8.98 19.87 -6.72
C ILE A 98 -8.93 19.15 -5.37
N ARG A 99 -9.05 19.91 -4.28
CA ARG A 99 -8.85 19.39 -2.92
C ARG A 99 -9.91 18.37 -2.55
N GLU A 100 -9.54 17.09 -2.52
CA GLU A 100 -10.08 16.16 -1.52
C GLU A 100 -9.89 16.79 -0.14
N GLY A 101 -10.86 16.62 0.76
CA GLY A 101 -10.80 17.22 2.09
C GLY A 101 -9.48 16.86 2.79
N LEU A 102 -8.83 17.85 3.43
CA LEU A 102 -7.54 17.69 4.11
C LEU A 102 -7.54 16.44 4.98
N ARG A 103 -6.76 15.42 4.58
CA ARG A 103 -6.53 14.20 5.35
C ARG A 103 -5.10 14.24 5.87
N VAL A 104 -4.96 13.91 7.14
CA VAL A 104 -3.67 13.72 7.80
C VAL A 104 -3.71 12.34 8.44
N LEU A 105 -2.67 11.55 8.22
CA LEU A 105 -2.50 10.30 8.97
C LEU A 105 -2.18 10.66 10.42
N GLY A 106 -3.10 10.34 11.33
CA GLY A 106 -2.96 10.73 12.72
C GLY A 106 -4.07 10.22 13.63
N VAL A 107 -3.77 10.25 14.92
CA VAL A 107 -4.72 9.93 15.99
C VAL A 107 -5.65 11.12 16.16
N ARG A 108 -6.97 10.91 16.06
CA ARG A 108 -7.97 11.96 16.33
C ARG A 108 -7.78 12.49 17.76
N GLU A 109 -7.94 13.81 17.94
CA GLU A 109 -7.88 14.43 19.28
C GLU A 109 -8.78 13.67 20.27
N GLY A 110 -8.24 13.37 21.45
CA GLY A 110 -8.91 12.60 22.50
C GLY A 110 -8.64 11.09 22.50
N LYS A 111 -7.93 10.53 21.51
CA LYS A 111 -7.44 9.14 21.57
C LYS A 111 -6.01 9.09 22.12
N SER A 112 -5.79 8.18 23.07
CA SER A 112 -4.49 7.98 23.73
C SER A 112 -3.40 7.66 22.70
N LYS A 113 -2.26 8.36 22.79
CA LYS A 113 -1.02 8.04 22.04
C LYS A 113 -0.25 6.86 22.66
N GLN A 114 -0.75 6.28 23.74
CA GLN A 114 -0.08 5.15 24.37
C GLN A 114 -0.19 3.91 23.49
N PRO A 115 0.87 3.09 23.40
CA PRO A 115 0.79 1.80 22.76
C PRO A 115 -0.37 0.99 23.35
N ALA A 116 -1.15 0.33 22.50
CA ALA A 116 -2.17 -0.57 23.00
C ALA A 116 -1.49 -1.74 23.73
N TYR A 117 -1.95 -2.04 24.95
CA TYR A 117 -1.56 -3.22 25.70
C TYR A 117 -2.69 -4.24 25.64
N LYS A 118 -2.33 -5.51 25.46
CA LYS A 118 -3.24 -6.65 25.60
C LYS A 118 -2.57 -7.62 26.58
N ASP A 119 -3.26 -7.89 27.68
CA ASP A 119 -2.77 -8.74 28.77
C ASP A 119 -1.40 -8.32 29.33
N GLY A 120 -1.16 -7.00 29.40
CA GLY A 120 0.11 -6.44 29.90
C GLY A 120 1.26 -6.42 28.89
N VAL A 121 1.06 -6.95 27.67
CA VAL A 121 2.06 -6.97 26.59
C VAL A 121 1.70 -5.96 25.51
N LEU A 122 2.70 -5.35 24.88
CA LEU A 122 2.51 -4.44 23.75
C LEU A 122 1.79 -5.18 22.59
N ALA A 123 0.64 -4.65 22.16
CA ALA A 123 -0.20 -5.33 21.18
C ALA A 123 0.50 -5.57 19.83
N HIS A 124 1.47 -4.72 19.46
CA HIS A 124 2.24 -4.86 18.21
C HIS A 124 3.37 -5.89 18.31
N THR A 125 3.75 -6.34 19.51
CA THR A 125 4.75 -7.41 19.72
C THR A 125 4.09 -8.77 19.87
N LEU A 126 2.76 -8.82 19.98
CA LEU A 126 2.05 -10.08 19.93
C LEU A 126 2.24 -10.67 18.53
N VAL A 127 2.82 -11.86 18.46
CA VAL A 127 2.82 -12.65 17.24
C VAL A 127 1.37 -12.81 16.83
N SER A 128 1.00 -12.24 15.68
CA SER A 128 -0.31 -12.49 15.07
C SER A 128 -0.49 -13.99 15.06
N ALA A 129 -1.42 -14.52 15.87
CA ALA A 129 -1.80 -15.90 15.77
C ALA A 129 -2.10 -16.15 14.29
N SER A 130 -1.33 -17.05 13.70
CA SER A 130 -1.55 -17.55 12.35
C SER A 130 -3.04 -17.76 12.17
N ILE A 131 -3.62 -17.04 11.21
CA ILE A 131 -5.03 -17.14 10.87
C ILE A 131 -5.29 -18.61 10.51
N PRO A 132 -6.08 -19.39 11.30
CA PRO A 132 -6.46 -20.73 10.90
C PRO A 132 -7.10 -20.72 9.50
#